data_AF-A0A961AEM1-F1
#
_entry.id   AF-A0A961AEM1-F1
#
_cell.length_a   1.000
_cell.length_b   1.000
_cell.length_c   1.000
_cell.angle_alpha   90.00
_cell.angle_beta   90.00
_cell.angle_gamma   90.00
#
_symmetry.space_group_name_H-M   'P 1'
#
loop_
_entity.id
_entity.type
_entity.pdbx_description
1 polymer ?
#
loop_
_entity_poly.entity_id
_entity_poly.type
_entity_poly.pdbx_seq_one_letter_code
_entity_poly.pdbx_strand_id
1 'polypeptide(L)'
;MSPVQHFILSLIGPLILTILMVIALNMAEPWLTERHIPVTLLLLPAAIIAWVATRYAVRLWVPVRCMHCGINAGYEMEGTSNRFMCRRCGRYS
;
A
#
# COMPACT_ATOMS: atom_id res chain seq x y z
N MET A 1 -10.21 3.48 11.99
CA MET A 1 -10.07 2.17 11.31
C MET A 1 -9.52 1.14 12.29
N SER A 2 -10.04 -0.08 12.37
CA SER A 2 -9.47 -1.09 13.29
C SER A 2 -8.10 -1.59 12.78
N PRO A 3 -7.21 -2.11 13.65
CA PRO A 3 -5.93 -2.68 13.22
C PRO A 3 -6.09 -3.80 12.18
N VAL A 4 -7.13 -4.63 12.33
CA VAL A 4 -7.46 -5.71 11.37
C VAL A 4 -7.82 -5.12 10.00
N GLN A 5 -8.64 -4.07 9.95
CA GLN A 5 -8.98 -3.39 8.70
C GLN A 5 -7.75 -2.75 8.05
N HIS A 6 -6.83 -2.19 8.84
CA HIS A 6 -5.57 -1.63 8.34
C HIS A 6 -4.68 -2.71 7.73
N PHE A 7 -4.55 -3.85 8.39
CA PHE A 7 -3.83 -5.00 7.85
C PHE A 7 -4.42 -5.47 6.53
N ILE A 8 -5.74 -5.67 6.47
CA ILE A 8 -6.44 -6.08 5.24
C ILE A 8 -6.20 -5.06 4.12
N LEU A 9 -6.32 -3.75 4.39
CA LEU A 9 -6.06 -2.71 3.39
C LEU A 9 -4.60 -2.70 2.94
N SER A 10 -3.66 -2.95 3.85
CA SER A 10 -2.22 -2.98 3.55
C SER A 10 -1.80 -4.16 2.68
N LEU A 11 -2.63 -5.21 2.58
CA LEU A 11 -2.43 -6.37 1.70
C LEU A 11 -3.26 -6.27 0.41
N ILE A 12 -4.56 -5.98 0.54
CA ILE A 12 -5.50 -5.95 -0.58
C ILE A 12 -5.27 -4.70 -1.44
N GLY A 13 -4.97 -3.55 -0.84
CA GLY A 13 -4.71 -2.30 -1.57
C GLY A 13 -3.58 -2.45 -2.59
N PRO A 14 -2.38 -2.90 -2.17
CA PRO A 14 -1.27 -3.17 -3.10
C PRO A 14 -1.61 -4.21 -4.18
N LEU A 15 -2.35 -5.29 -3.84
CA LEU A 15 -2.81 -6.27 -4.82
C LEU A 15 -3.67 -5.62 -5.91
N ILE A 16 -4.71 -4.89 -5.51
CA ILE A 16 -5.63 -4.21 -6.45
C ILE A 16 -4.85 -3.21 -7.31
N LEU A 17 -3.99 -2.38 -6.71
CA LEU A 17 -3.24 -1.38 -7.46
C LEU A 17 -2.26 -2.03 -8.47
N THR A 18 -1.67 -3.17 -8.09
CA THR A 18 -0.80 -3.95 -8.98
C THR A 18 -1.57 -4.50 -10.18
N ILE A 19 -2.77 -5.07 -9.95
CA ILE A 19 -3.64 -5.56 -11.04
C ILE A 19 -4.03 -4.41 -11.97
N LEU A 20 -4.44 -3.27 -11.41
CA LEU A 20 -4.79 -2.08 -12.21
C LEU A 20 -3.59 -1.56 -13.02
N MET A 21 -2.38 -1.61 -12.45
CA MET A 21 -1.16 -1.23 -13.15
C MET A 21 -0.88 -2.17 -14.33
N VAL A 22 -1.04 -3.48 -14.14
CA VAL A 22 -0.90 -4.46 -15.23
C VAL A 22 -1.92 -4.20 -16.34
N ILE A 23 -3.19 -3.96 -16.00
CA ILE A 23 -4.23 -3.62 -16.99
C ILE A 23 -3.84 -2.34 -17.74
N ALA A 24 -3.41 -1.29 -17.02
CA ALA A 24 -3.00 -0.03 -17.62
C ALA A 24 -1.81 -0.20 -18.59
N LEU A 25 -0.83 -1.03 -18.24
CA LEU A 25 0.31 -1.33 -19.12
C LEU A 25 -0.10 -2.08 -20.38
N ASN A 26 -1.06 -3.01 -20.29
CA ASN A 26 -1.61 -3.69 -21.46
C ASN A 26 -2.43 -2.72 -22.33
N MET A 27 -3.20 -1.79 -21.73
CA MET A 27 -3.90 -0.75 -22.50
C MET A 27 -2.94 0.22 -23.18
N ALA A 28 -1.76 0.46 -22.58
CA ALA A 28 -0.70 1.30 -23.14
C ALA A 28 0.21 0.55 -24.13
N GLU A 29 0.02 -0.76 -24.32
CA GLU A 29 0.84 -1.58 -25.22
C GLU A 29 0.95 -1.04 -26.66
N PRO A 30 -0.12 -0.56 -27.31
CA PRO A 30 0.00 -0.03 -28.67
C PRO A 30 1.00 1.12 -28.75
N TRP A 31 0.95 2.04 -27.79
CA TRP A 31 1.84 3.19 -27.71
C TRP A 31 3.29 2.83 -27.34
N LEU A 32 3.47 1.83 -26.47
CA LEU A 32 4.79 1.33 -26.09
C LEU A 32 5.48 0.57 -27.23
N THR A 33 4.69 -0.15 -28.03
CA THR A 33 5.17 -0.89 -29.20
C THR A 33 5.65 0.04 -30.30
N GLU A 34 4.96 1.18 -30.53
CA GLU A 34 5.42 2.25 -31.43
C GLU A 34 6.81 2.79 -31.04
N ARG A 35 7.15 2.76 -29.74
CA ARG A 35 8.46 3.18 -29.23
C ARG A 35 9.48 2.06 -29.09
N HIS A 36 9.15 0.86 -29.58
CA HIS A 36 9.98 -0.34 -29.49
C HIS A 36 10.32 -0.75 -28.05
N ILE A 37 9.42 -0.46 -27.11
CA ILE A 37 9.56 -0.82 -25.70
C ILE A 37 8.71 -2.07 -25.42
N PRO A 38 9.33 -3.21 -25.05
CA PRO A 38 8.58 -4.40 -24.68
C PRO A 38 7.81 -4.17 -23.38
N VAL A 39 6.48 -4.29 -23.41
CA VAL A 39 5.62 -4.19 -22.21
C VAL A 39 6.01 -5.24 -21.16
N THR A 40 6.45 -6.42 -21.61
CA THR A 40 6.92 -7.51 -20.75
C THR A 40 8.08 -7.12 -19.84
N LEU A 41 8.98 -6.22 -20.30
CA LEU A 41 10.07 -5.70 -19.48
C LEU A 41 9.57 -4.74 -18.38
N LEU A 42 8.43 -4.08 -18.58
CA LEU A 42 7.87 -3.11 -17.65
C LEU A 42 6.92 -3.72 -16.63
N LEU A 43 6.28 -4.86 -16.94
CA LEU A 43 5.28 -5.49 -16.07
C LEU A 43 5.80 -5.79 -14.66
N LEU A 44 6.94 -6.47 -14.55
CA LEU A 44 7.52 -6.85 -13.28
C LEU A 44 7.98 -5.63 -12.43
N PRO A 45 8.81 -4.71 -12.95
CA PRO A 45 9.23 -3.55 -12.15
C PRO A 45 8.07 -2.62 -11.80
N ALA A 46 7.12 -2.40 -12.70
CA ALA A 46 5.94 -1.58 -12.41
C ALA A 46 5.06 -2.20 -11.32
N ALA A 47 4.88 -3.53 -11.35
CA ALA A 47 4.16 -4.24 -10.30
C ALA A 47 4.84 -4.12 -8.93
N ILE A 48 6.17 -4.29 -8.87
CA ILE A 48 6.94 -4.15 -7.63
C ILE A 48 6.83 -2.71 -7.09
N ILE A 49 7.00 -1.71 -7.95
CA ILE A 49 6.90 -0.30 -7.56
C ILE A 49 5.48 0.02 -7.06
N ALA A 50 4.45 -0.39 -7.79
CA ALA A 50 3.06 -0.21 -7.39
C ALA A 50 2.79 -0.84 -6.03
N TRP A 51 3.26 -2.07 -5.80
CA TRP A 51 3.11 -2.76 -4.52
C TRP A 51 3.76 -1.99 -3.36
N VAL A 52 5.05 -1.66 -3.51
CA VAL A 52 5.83 -1.00 -2.45
C VAL A 52 5.29 0.40 -2.17
N ALA A 53 5.01 1.18 -3.21
CA ALA A 53 4.47 2.52 -3.08
C ALA A 53 3.09 2.52 -2.39
N THR A 54 2.20 1.62 -2.78
CA THR A 54 0.88 1.50 -2.15
C THR A 54 0.98 1.09 -0.70
N ARG A 55 1.82 0.09 -0.40
CA ARG A 55 2.03 -0.37 0.98
C ARG A 55 2.60 0.75 1.84
N TYR A 56 3.58 1.48 1.33
CA TYR A 56 4.17 2.62 2.02
C TYR A 56 3.16 3.76 2.25
N ALA A 57 2.33 4.06 1.24
CA ALA A 57 1.27 5.05 1.36
C ALA A 57 0.23 4.65 2.43
N VAL A 58 -0.21 3.39 2.46
CA VAL A 58 -1.15 2.90 3.48
C VAL A 58 -0.57 3.02 4.89
N ARG A 59 0.73 2.72 5.06
CA ARG A 59 1.41 2.85 6.35
C ARG A 59 1.46 4.28 6.87
N LEU A 60 1.77 5.23 5.98
CA LEU A 60 1.96 6.63 6.34
C LEU A 60 0.65 7.41 6.47
N TRP A 61 -0.32 7.15 5.60
CA TRP A 61 -1.48 8.03 5.39
C TRP A 61 -2.75 7.48 6.03
N VAL A 62 -2.80 6.18 6.37
CA VAL A 62 -4.01 5.57 6.93
C VAL A 62 -3.85 5.42 8.44
N PRO A 63 -4.45 6.31 9.25
CA PRO A 63 -4.35 6.23 10.70
C PRO A 63 -5.16 5.06 11.26
N VAL A 64 -4.58 4.37 12.23
CA VAL A 64 -5.25 3.29 12.96
C VAL A 64 -5.96 3.84 14.19
N ARG A 65 -7.12 3.28 14.50
CA ARG A 65 -7.87 3.62 15.72
C ARG A 65 -7.19 2.98 16.91
N CYS A 66 -6.78 3.80 17.87
CA CYS A 66 -6.27 3.28 19.13
C CYS A 66 -7.41 2.63 19.93
N MET A 67 -7.21 1.40 20.40
CA MET A 67 -8.18 0.68 21.23
C MET A 67 -8.38 1.28 22.62
N HIS A 68 -7.44 2.10 23.11
CA HIS A 68 -7.51 2.70 24.44
C HIS A 68 -8.17 4.08 24.48
N CYS A 69 -7.78 4.98 23.58
CA CYS A 69 -8.35 6.34 23.56
C CYS A 69 -9.44 6.51 22.49
N GLY A 70 -9.65 5.52 21.63
CA GLY A 70 -10.70 5.53 20.60
C GLY A 70 -10.43 6.44 19.40
N ILE A 71 -9.30 7.15 19.38
CA ILE A 71 -8.94 8.16 18.36
C ILE A 71 -8.16 7.51 17.21
N ASN A 72 -8.40 7.97 15.98
CA ASN A 72 -7.64 7.60 14.78
C ASN A 72 -6.31 8.36 14.72
N ALA A 73 -5.40 8.05 15.64
CA ALA A 73 -4.05 8.64 15.71
C ALA A 73 -2.95 7.58 15.92
N GLY A 74 -3.28 6.31 15.65
CA GLY A 74 -2.35 5.19 15.67
C GLY A 74 -1.51 5.16 14.39
N TYR A 75 -0.22 4.92 14.52
CA TYR A 75 0.72 4.70 13.41
C TYR A 75 1.44 3.37 13.60
N GLU A 76 1.82 2.71 12.50
CA GLU A 76 2.64 1.49 12.56
C GLU A 76 4.07 1.86 12.99
N MET A 77 4.63 1.15 13.97
CA MET A 77 6.00 1.37 14.43
C MET A 77 7.01 0.89 13.38
N GLU A 78 8.00 1.72 13.07
CA GLU A 78 9.07 1.37 12.13
C GLU A 78 9.83 0.11 12.56
N GLY A 79 10.17 -0.76 11.61
CA GLY A 79 10.87 -2.02 11.88
C GLY A 79 10.00 -3.15 12.44
N THR A 80 8.72 -2.90 12.76
CA THR A 80 7.79 -3.93 13.22
C THR A 80 6.57 -3.99 12.31
N SER A 81 6.20 -5.18 11.83
CA SER A 81 4.93 -5.36 11.13
C SER A 81 3.79 -5.55 12.15
N ASN A 82 2.66 -4.88 11.93
CA ASN A 82 1.43 -5.03 12.72
C ASN A 82 1.50 -4.57 14.19
N ARG A 83 2.46 -3.72 14.57
CA ARG A 83 2.43 -3.05 15.88
C ARG A 83 2.08 -1.59 15.70
N PHE A 84 1.07 -1.13 16.42
CA PHE A 84 0.60 0.24 16.30
C PHE A 84 0.82 1.01 17.59
N MET A 85 1.32 2.24 17.49
CA MET A 85 1.48 3.16 18.60
C MET A 85 0.52 4.33 18.46
N CYS A 86 -0.15 4.71 19.54
CA CYS A 86 -0.98 5.91 19.53
C CYS A 86 -0.15 7.17 19.81
N ARG A 87 -0.24 8.19 18.95
CA ARG A 87 0.42 9.50 19.18
C ARG A 87 -0.05 10.22 20.44
N ARG A 88 -1.28 9.97 20.91
CA ARG A 88 -1.88 10.70 22.05
C ARG A 88 -1.61 10.03 23.40
N CYS A 89 -1.86 8.73 23.51
CA CYS A 89 -1.71 8.02 24.78
C CYS A 89 -0.38 7.25 24.90
N GLY A 90 0.43 7.19 23.83
CA GLY A 90 1.72 6.50 23.82
C GLY A 90 1.65 4.98 23.97
N ARG A 91 0.45 4.41 24.15
CA ARG A 91 0.26 2.97 24.33
C ARG A 91 0.28 2.23 22.99
N TYR A 92 0.77 1.00 23.06
CA TYR A 92 0.85 0.07 21.94
C TYR A 92 -0.39 -0.83 21.87
N SER A 93 -0.77 -1.22 20.66
CA SER A 93 -1.78 -2.23 20.36
C SER A 93 -1.30 -3.16 19.26
#